data_AF-A0A2L2Z552-F1
#
_entry.id   AF-A0A2L2Z552-F1
#
_cell.length_a   1.000
_cell.length_b   1.000
_cell.length_c   1.000
_cell.angle_alpha   90.00
_cell.angle_beta   90.00
_cell.angle_gamma   90.00
#
_symmetry.space_group_name_H-M   'P 1'
#
loop_
_entity.id
_entity.type
_entity.pdbx_description
1 polymer ?
#
loop_
_entity_poly.entity_id
_entity_poly.type
_entity_poly.pdbx_seq_one_letter_code
_entity_poly.pdbx_strand_id
1 'polypeptide(L)'
;VVLANLCLFFYRSYLDESPLGSLPLAGYKIMTTSSNDLVSGDCIFKLIFKNHEYFFMVENKYAFKRWMEVIHSCTLVEEEYT
;
A
#
# COMPACT_ATOMS: atom_id res chain seq x y z
N VAL A 1 -1.98 1.42 -10.42
CA VAL A 1 -1.52 2.10 -9.18
C VAL A 1 -0.07 2.51 -9.39
N VAL A 2 0.30 3.71 -8.98
CA VAL A 2 1.67 4.23 -9.10
C VAL A 2 2.17 4.61 -7.71
N LEU A 3 3.37 4.16 -7.33
CA LEU A 3 4.07 4.65 -6.16
C LEU A 3 5.05 5.75 -6.59
N ALA A 4 4.83 6.96 -6.09
CA ALA A 4 5.73 8.09 -6.30
C ALA A 4 5.60 9.05 -5.12
N ASN A 5 6.67 9.77 -4.78
CA ASN A 5 6.64 10.81 -3.74
C ASN A 5 6.00 10.34 -2.42
N LEU A 6 6.37 9.13 -1.95
CA LEU A 6 5.84 8.51 -0.72
C LEU A 6 4.30 8.35 -0.71
N CYS A 7 3.68 8.25 -1.89
CA CYS A 7 2.24 8.24 -2.05
C CYS A 7 1.83 7.20 -3.12
N LEU A 8 0.71 6.52 -2.88
CA LEU A 8 0.07 5.68 -3.89
C LEU A 8 -0.97 6.50 -4.65
N PHE A 9 -0.85 6.55 -5.98
CA PHE A 9 -1.80 7.18 -6.87
C PHE A 9 -2.62 6.13 -7.63
N PHE A 10 -3.93 6.32 -7.64
CA PHE A 10 -4.89 5.40 -8.23
C PHE A 10 -5.44 5.98 -9.53
N TYR A 11 -5.46 5.16 -10.58
CA TYR A 11 -5.97 5.51 -11.90
C TYR A 11 -6.98 4.44 -12.32
N ARG A 12 -7.95 4.78 -13.17
CA ARG A 12 -8.88 3.79 -13.72
C ARG A 12 -8.18 2.90 -14.74
N SER A 13 -7.34 3.52 -15.56
CA SER A 13 -6.58 2.91 -16.65
C SER A 13 -5.15 3.44 -16.68
N TYR A 14 -4.28 2.76 -17.42
CA TYR A 14 -2.90 3.20 -17.66
C TYR A 14 -2.80 4.40 -18.62
N LEU A 15 -3.88 4.73 -19.34
CA LEU A 15 -3.97 5.85 -20.27
C LEU A 15 -4.45 7.15 -19.60
N ASP A 16 -4.89 7.09 -18.35
CA ASP A 16 -5.43 8.25 -17.64
C ASP A 16 -4.30 9.24 -17.31
N GLU A 17 -4.49 10.51 -17.64
CA GLU A 17 -3.49 11.56 -17.39
C GLU A 17 -3.51 12.10 -15.95
N SER A 18 -4.56 11.80 -15.17
CA SER A 18 -4.70 12.26 -13.78
C SER A 18 -5.26 11.16 -12.88
N PRO A 19 -4.83 11.11 -11.60
CA PRO A 19 -5.28 10.10 -10.67
C PRO A 19 -6.71 10.37 -10.19
N LEU A 20 -7.46 9.30 -9.97
CA LEU A 20 -8.77 9.32 -9.31
C LEU A 20 -8.66 9.59 -7.80
N GLY A 21 -7.50 9.32 -7.22
CA GLY A 21 -7.26 9.48 -5.79
C GLY A 21 -5.83 9.15 -5.43
N SER A 22 -5.47 9.49 -4.20
CA SER A 22 -4.13 9.31 -3.66
C SER A 22 -4.16 8.84 -2.21
N LEU A 23 -3.18 8.04 -1.81
CA LEU A 23 -2.98 7.57 -0.44
C LEU A 23 -1.53 7.90 -0.03
N PRO A 24 -1.32 9.00 0.71
CA PRO A 24 -0.03 9.33 1.30
C PRO A 24 0.36 8.25 2.30
N LEU A 25 1.57 7.70 2.20
CA LEU A 25 1.98 6.55 3.02
C LEU A 25 2.51 6.93 4.40
N ALA A 26 2.69 8.22 4.67
CA ALA A 26 3.09 8.70 5.99
C ALA A 26 2.10 8.25 7.07
N GLY A 27 2.61 7.58 8.11
CA GLY A 27 1.82 7.05 9.22
C GLY A 27 1.01 5.78 8.92
N TYR A 28 1.06 5.25 7.69
CA TYR A 28 0.47 3.94 7.38
C TYR A 28 1.36 2.80 7.87
N LYS A 29 0.73 1.69 8.27
CA LYS A 29 1.42 0.42 8.53
C LYS A 29 1.13 -0.56 7.40
N ILE A 30 2.17 -1.17 6.84
CA ILE A 30 2.02 -2.28 5.89
C ILE A 30 2.16 -3.62 6.60
N MET A 31 1.25 -4.55 6.34
CA MET A 31 1.27 -5.89 6.93
C MET A 31 0.79 -6.95 5.96
N THR A 32 1.24 -8.18 6.17
CA THR A 32 0.63 -9.37 5.55
C THR A 32 -0.78 -9.58 6.12
N THR A 33 -1.70 -10.12 5.33
CA THR A 33 -3.01 -10.50 5.85
C THR A 33 -2.94 -11.73 6.75
N SER A 34 -3.88 -11.84 7.69
CA SER A 34 -4.08 -12.96 8.61
C SER A 34 -5.45 -13.60 8.39
N SER A 35 -5.69 -14.78 8.98
CA SER A 35 -6.98 -15.50 8.87
C SER A 35 -8.18 -14.73 9.43
N ASN A 36 -7.94 -13.71 10.26
CA ASN A 36 -8.99 -12.90 10.89
C ASN A 36 -9.34 -11.65 10.07
N ASP A 37 -8.63 -11.39 8.97
CA ASP A 37 -8.88 -10.25 8.11
C ASP A 37 -10.08 -10.48 7.19
N LEU A 38 -10.73 -9.38 6.78
CA LEU A 38 -11.85 -9.41 5.83
C LEU A 38 -11.48 -10.09 4.51
N VAL A 39 -10.22 -9.92 4.09
CA VAL A 39 -9.64 -10.53 2.89
C VAL A 39 -8.25 -11.03 3.26
N SER A 40 -7.95 -12.30 2.93
CA SER A 40 -6.65 -12.91 3.20
C SER A 40 -6.14 -13.79 2.06
N GLY A 41 -4.82 -13.87 1.91
CA GLY A 41 -4.17 -14.73 0.92
C GLY A 41 -2.68 -14.45 0.72
N ASP A 42 -1.97 -15.39 0.10
CA ASP A 42 -0.52 -15.38 -0.09
C ASP A 42 0.04 -14.18 -0.87
N CYS A 43 -0.79 -13.54 -1.69
CA CYS A 43 -0.43 -12.38 -2.52
C CYS A 43 -1.29 -11.15 -2.17
N ILE A 44 -1.77 -11.09 -0.93
CA ILE A 44 -2.58 -9.99 -0.41
C ILE A 44 -1.87 -9.36 0.77
N PHE A 45 -1.68 -8.04 0.71
CA PHE A 45 -1.19 -7.24 1.83
C PHE A 45 -2.21 -6.18 2.19
N LYS A 46 -2.08 -5.61 3.40
CA LYS A 46 -2.92 -4.51 3.85
C LYS A 46 -2.12 -3.31 4.30
N LEU A 47 -2.69 -2.13 4.05
CA LEU A 47 -2.26 -0.85 4.58
C LEU A 47 -3.26 -0.37 5.63
N ILE A 48 -2.76 0.01 6.81
CA ILE A 48 -3.59 0.45 7.93
C ILE A 48 -3.23 1.88 8.32
N PHE A 49 -4.24 2.73 8.43
CA PHE A 49 -4.11 4.06 9.02
C PHE A 49 -5.27 4.33 9.97
N LYS A 50 -4.96 4.43 11.27
CA LYS A 50 -5.95 4.51 12.34
C LYS A 50 -6.97 3.38 12.21
N ASN A 51 -8.24 3.69 11.95
CA ASN A 51 -9.33 2.71 11.82
C ASN A 51 -9.62 2.30 10.36
N HIS A 52 -8.82 2.76 9.39
CA HIS A 52 -9.00 2.42 7.99
C HIS A 52 -8.01 1.32 7.57
N GLU A 53 -8.52 0.28 6.92
CA GLU A 53 -7.73 -0.78 6.32
C GLU A 53 -7.98 -0.85 4.81
N TYR A 54 -6.90 -0.96 4.03
CA TYR A 54 -6.94 -1.11 2.58
C TYR A 54 -6.24 -2.42 2.21
N PHE A 55 -6.92 -3.30 1.47
CA PHE A 55 -6.39 -4.58 1.03
C PHE A 55 -5.98 -4.51 -0.44
N PHE A 56 -4.77 -4.99 -0.75
CA PHE A 56 -4.20 -5.00 -2.09
C PHE A 56 -3.80 -6.42 -2.46
N MET A 57 -4.39 -6.92 -3.55
CA MET A 57 -4.00 -8.18 -4.17
C MET A 57 -3.07 -7.90 -5.35
N VAL A 58 -2.03 -8.70 -5.49
CA VAL A 58 -1.12 -8.66 -6.63
C VAL A 58 -1.05 -10.01 -7.32
N GLU A 59 -0.54 -10.00 -8.54
CA GLU A 59 -0.61 -11.12 -9.48
C GLU A 59 0.23 -12.33 -9.06
N ASN A 60 1.33 -12.14 -8.32
CA ASN A 60 2.22 -13.23 -7.94
C ASN A 60 3.10 -12.89 -6.72
N LYS A 61 3.77 -13.92 -6.19
CA LYS A 61 4.65 -13.82 -5.00
C LYS A 61 5.87 -12.92 -5.20
N TYR A 62 6.36 -12.77 -6.42
CA TYR A 62 7.48 -11.87 -6.71
C TYR A 62 7.02 -10.40 -6.62
N ALA A 63 5.94 -10.04 -7.29
CA ALA A 63 5.32 -8.73 -7.21
C ALA A 63 4.95 -8.38 -5.77
N PHE A 64 4.39 -9.34 -5.03
CA PHE A 64 4.06 -9.19 -3.61
C PHE A 64 5.26 -8.75 -2.78
N LYS A 65 6.39 -9.47 -2.89
CA LYS A 65 7.60 -9.14 -2.15
C LYS A 65 8.12 -7.75 -2.51
N ARG A 66 8.13 -7.41 -3.80
CA ARG A 66 8.61 -6.10 -4.29
C ARG A 66 7.74 -4.95 -3.79
N TRP A 67 6.42 -5.10 -3.84
CA TRP A 67 5.48 -4.11 -3.32
C TRP A 67 5.58 -3.94 -1.80
N MET A 68 5.65 -5.05 -1.06
CA MET A 68 5.85 -5.02 0.40
C MET A 68 7.13 -4.27 0.78
N GLU A 69 8.26 -4.59 0.13
CA GLU A 69 9.56 -3.99 0.40
C GLU A 69 9.57 -2.48 0.15
N VAL A 70 9.11 -2.04 -1.03
CA VAL A 70 9.16 -0.62 -1.41
C VAL A 70 8.15 0.23 -0.66
N ILE A 71 6.95 -0.31 -0.34
CA ILE A 71 5.98 0.44 0.46
C ILE A 71 6.46 0.52 1.92
N HIS A 72 7.05 -0.55 2.46
CA HIS A 72 7.60 -0.54 3.81
C HIS A 72 8.64 0.58 3.98
N SER A 73 9.56 0.75 3.03
CA SER A 73 10.53 1.85 3.07
C SER A 73 9.89 3.25 2.97
N CYS A 74 8.70 3.37 2.39
CA CYS A 74 7.94 4.62 2.32
C CYS A 74 7.08 4.89 3.58
N THR A 75 6.74 3.86 4.35
CA THR A 75 5.97 3.98 5.60
C THR A 75 6.83 4.25 6.83
N LEU A 76 8.12 3.92 6.77
CA LEU A 76 9.10 4.09 7.85
C LEU A 76 9.61 5.52 8.03
N VAL A 77 9.05 6.51 7.33
CA VAL A 77 9.40 7.91 7.55
C VAL A 77 8.77 8.35 8.87
N GLU A 78 9.47 8.05 9.98
CA GLU A 78 9.14 8.54 11.31
C GLU A 78 9.27 10.06 11.36
N GLU A 79 8.32 10.67 12.06
CA GLU A 79 8.36 12.06 12.52
C GLU A 79 9.70 12.28 13.26
N GLU A 80 10.59 13.09 12.69
CA GLU A 80 11.72 13.62 13.45
C GLU A 80 11.17 14.33 14.69
N TYR A 81 11.54 13.82 15.87
CA TYR A 81 11.23 14.35 17.19
C TYR A 81 11.14 15.88 17.20
N THR A 82 9.94 16.41 17.45
CA THR A 82 9.74 17.77 17.95
C THR A 82 8.99 17.74 19.27
#